data_AF-A0A2V9LU41-F1
#
_entry.id   AF-A0A2V9LU41-F1
#
_cell.length_a   1.000
_cell.length_b   1.000
_cell.length_c   1.000
_cell.angle_alpha   90.00
_cell.angle_beta   90.00
_cell.angle_gamma   90.00
#
_symmetry.space_group_name_H-M   'P 1'
#
loop_
_entity.id
_entity.type
_entity.pdbx_description
1 polymer ?
#
loop_
_entity_poly.entity_id
_entity_poly.type
_entity_poly.pdbx_seq_one_letter_code
_entity_poly.pdbx_strand_id
1 'polypeptide(L)'
;MDLTTTYLGMELRTPLVPSASPLSDEISNIRRMEDEGAAAIVLHSLFEEQLGLEEEELQFHLMQGSESFAEALSYFPEPPDFSTGPEEYLNHIFKAKHEVDIPVIASLNG
;
A
#
# COMPACT_ATOMS: atom_id res chain seq x y z
N MET A 1 32.07 -17.32 0.24
CA MET A 1 32.05 -16.10 -0.59
C MET A 1 31.25 -15.08 0.19
N ASP A 2 31.75 -13.84 0.28
CA ASP A 2 31.00 -12.74 0.91
C ASP A 2 30.12 -12.09 -0.16
N LEU A 3 28.83 -11.92 0.15
CA LEU A 3 27.82 -11.31 -0.73
C LEU A 3 27.27 -10.00 -0.15
N THR A 4 27.82 -9.52 0.97
CA THR A 4 27.39 -8.26 1.57
C THR A 4 27.55 -7.10 0.59
N THR A 5 26.60 -6.16 0.60
CA THR A 5 26.60 -5.01 -0.29
C THR A 5 25.97 -3.79 0.36
N THR A 6 26.44 -2.60 -0.01
CA THR A 6 25.82 -1.33 0.38
C THR A 6 24.96 -0.83 -0.78
N TYR A 7 23.66 -0.62 -0.54
CA TYR A 7 22.72 -0.08 -1.52
C TYR A 7 22.01 1.14 -0.94
N LEU A 8 22.18 2.31 -1.57
CA LEU A 8 21.60 3.58 -1.13
C LEU A 8 21.87 3.91 0.37
N GLY A 9 23.04 3.52 0.88
CA GLY A 9 23.42 3.71 2.29
C GLY A 9 22.88 2.64 3.26
N MET A 10 22.17 1.63 2.75
CA MET A 10 21.73 0.47 3.53
C MET A 10 22.75 -0.66 3.39
N GLU A 11 23.13 -1.27 4.50
CA GLU A 11 23.94 -2.49 4.53
C GLU A 11 23.05 -3.73 4.36
N LEU A 12 23.29 -4.49 3.29
CA LEU A 12 22.51 -5.67 2.93
C LEU A 12 23.38 -6.93 3.04
N ARG A 13 22.81 -7.99 3.60
CA ARG A 13 23.47 -9.32 3.72
C ARG A 13 23.83 -9.91 2.36
N THR A 14 23.01 -9.66 1.34
CA THR A 14 23.18 -10.13 -0.04
C THR A 14 22.66 -9.07 -1.02
N PRO A 15 23.02 -9.10 -2.31
CA PRO A 15 22.42 -8.21 -3.31
C PRO A 15 21.02 -8.68 -3.78
N LEU A 16 20.44 -9.72 -3.17
CA LEU A 16 19.16 -10.29 -3.60
C LEU A 16 17.99 -9.61 -2.89
N VAL A 17 17.13 -8.99 -3.69
CA VAL A 17 15.96 -8.23 -3.26
C VAL A 17 14.76 -8.63 -4.14
N PRO A 18 13.65 -9.14 -3.57
CA PRO A 18 12.42 -9.37 -4.32
C PRO A 18 11.88 -8.05 -4.88
N SER A 19 11.51 -8.05 -6.16
CA SER A 19 10.94 -6.89 -6.84
C SER A 19 9.49 -6.63 -6.46
N ALA A 20 8.99 -5.44 -6.80
CA ALA A 20 7.59 -5.08 -6.69
C ALA A 20 6.72 -6.16 -7.35
N SER A 21 5.93 -6.86 -6.52
CA SER A 21 5.09 -7.97 -6.97
C SER A 21 3.96 -8.24 -5.97
N PRO A 22 2.91 -8.97 -6.38
CA PRO A 22 1.78 -9.33 -5.50
C PRO A 22 2.18 -10.17 -4.28
N LEU A 23 3.40 -10.71 -4.25
CA LEU A 23 3.90 -11.44 -3.10
C LEU A 23 4.00 -10.55 -1.85
N SER A 24 4.10 -9.23 -2.04
CA SER A 24 4.22 -8.27 -0.95
C SER A 24 2.89 -7.72 -0.42
N ASP A 25 1.74 -8.15 -0.96
CA ASP A 25 0.42 -7.65 -0.54
C ASP A 25 0.06 -8.11 0.88
N GLU A 26 0.54 -9.30 1.27
CA GLU A 26 0.29 -9.87 2.58
C GLU A 26 1.53 -9.81 3.47
N ILE A 27 1.38 -9.27 4.68
CA ILE A 27 2.47 -9.16 5.66
C ILE A 27 3.11 -10.51 5.98
N SER A 28 2.32 -11.58 6.01
CA SER A 28 2.83 -12.93 6.24
C SER A 28 3.81 -13.37 5.14
N ASN A 29 3.61 -12.95 3.90
CA ASN A 29 4.52 -13.27 2.81
C ASN A 29 5.81 -12.45 2.90
N ILE A 30 5.74 -11.20 3.37
CA ILE A 30 6.92 -10.36 3.62
C ILE A 30 7.83 -11.02 4.66
N ARG A 31 7.27 -11.47 5.79
CA ARG A 31 8.03 -12.24 6.80
C ARG A 31 8.67 -13.50 6.21
N ARG A 32 7.92 -14.26 5.42
CA ARG A 32 8.45 -15.47 4.75
C ARG A 32 9.60 -15.14 3.80
N MET A 33 9.55 -14.02 3.08
CA MET A 33 10.65 -13.62 2.20
C MET A 33 11.94 -13.31 2.98
N GLU A 34 11.82 -12.67 4.14
CA GLU A 34 12.95 -12.46 5.06
C GLU A 34 13.51 -13.80 5.56
N ASP A 35 12.65 -14.69 6.06
CA ASP A 35 13.00 -16.02 6.54
C ASP A 35 13.75 -16.84 5.47
N GLU A 36 13.33 -16.73 4.20
CA GLU A 36 13.90 -17.43 3.05
C GLU A 36 15.17 -16.77 2.49
N GLY A 37 15.61 -15.64 3.05
CA GLY A 37 16.92 -15.08 2.72
C GLY A 37 16.93 -13.73 2.01
N ALA A 38 15.78 -13.08 1.83
CA ALA A 38 15.74 -11.73 1.26
C ALA A 38 16.59 -10.76 2.11
N ALA A 39 17.29 -9.84 1.43
CA ALA A 39 18.11 -8.84 2.12
C ALA A 39 17.38 -7.49 2.28
N ALA A 40 16.39 -7.23 1.43
CA ALA A 40 15.42 -6.15 1.48
C ALA A 40 14.18 -6.60 0.68
N ILE A 41 13.10 -5.82 0.69
CA ILE A 41 11.92 -6.07 -0.15
C ILE A 41 11.43 -4.80 -0.82
N VAL A 42 10.96 -4.90 -2.06
CA VAL A 42 10.22 -3.84 -2.75
C VAL A 42 8.72 -4.19 -2.73
N LEU A 43 7.90 -3.30 -2.19
CA LEU A 43 6.45 -3.47 -2.12
C LEU A 43 5.80 -3.34 -3.49
N HIS A 44 4.55 -3.81 -3.61
CA HIS A 44 3.72 -3.59 -4.78
C HIS A 44 3.59 -2.09 -5.08
N SER A 45 3.41 -1.78 -6.36
CA SER A 45 3.31 -0.40 -6.81
C SER A 45 1.95 0.18 -6.42
N LEU A 46 1.97 1.37 -5.81
CA LEU A 46 0.80 2.23 -5.68
C LEU A 46 0.70 3.09 -6.94
N PHE A 47 -0.44 3.05 -7.63
CA PHE A 47 -0.70 3.82 -8.86
C PHE A 47 -1.68 4.96 -8.60
N GLU A 48 -1.39 6.16 -9.14
CA GLU A 48 -2.29 7.32 -9.05
C GLU A 48 -3.68 7.03 -9.64
N GLU A 49 -3.75 6.28 -10.74
CA GLU A 49 -5.03 5.96 -11.38
C GLU A 49 -5.93 5.09 -10.49
N GLN A 50 -5.35 4.26 -9.62
CA GLN A 50 -6.12 3.47 -8.67
C GLN A 50 -6.77 4.36 -7.61
N LEU A 51 -6.03 5.34 -7.10
CA LEU A 51 -6.54 6.33 -6.15
C LEU A 51 -7.64 7.19 -6.78
N GLY A 52 -7.45 7.64 -8.02
CA GLY A 52 -8.45 8.44 -8.74
C GLY A 52 -9.75 7.67 -9.01
N LEU A 53 -9.65 6.38 -9.39
CA LEU A 53 -10.83 5.53 -9.61
C LEU A 53 -11.61 5.26 -8.31
N GLU A 54 -10.92 5.02 -7.19
CA GLU A 54 -11.55 4.85 -5.88
C GLU A 54 -12.29 6.11 -5.43
N GLU A 55 -11.70 7.29 -5.64
CA GLU A 55 -12.36 8.57 -5.38
C GLU A 55 -13.61 8.77 -6.26
N GLU A 56 -13.52 8.48 -7.56
CA GLU A 56 -14.66 8.58 -8.48
C GLU A 56 -15.79 7.60 -8.13
N GLU A 57 -15.46 6.35 -7.77
CA GLU A 57 -16.43 5.33 -7.35
C GLU A 57 -17.14 5.72 -6.05
N LEU A 58 -16.39 6.23 -5.07
CA LEU A 58 -16.96 6.76 -3.83
C LEU A 58 -17.91 7.94 -4.12
N GLN A 59 -17.49 8.90 -4.95
CA GLN A 59 -18.34 10.03 -5.35
C GLN A 59 -19.60 9.58 -6.08
N PHE A 60 -19.49 8.62 -7.01
CA PHE A 60 -20.63 8.08 -7.72
C PHE A 60 -21.67 7.51 -6.75
N HIS A 61 -21.24 6.72 -5.77
CA HIS A 61 -22.14 6.16 -4.75
C HIS A 61 -22.73 7.21 -3.81
N LEU A 62 -21.97 8.24 -3.42
CA LEU A 62 -22.45 9.34 -2.59
C LEU A 62 -23.45 10.26 -3.34
N MET A 63 -23.25 10.47 -4.64
CA MET A 63 -24.14 11.29 -5.48
C MET A 63 -25.36 10.52 -6.00
N GLN A 64 -25.40 9.19 -5.89
CA GLN A 64 -26.50 8.38 -6.35
C GLN A 64 -27.77 8.68 -5.52
N GLY A 65 -28.69 9.48 -6.09
CA GLY A 65 -29.93 9.92 -5.45
C GLY A 65 -29.98 11.40 -5.06
N SER A 66 -28.92 12.18 -5.32
CA SER A 66 -28.87 13.63 -5.01
C SER A 66 -29.93 14.46 -5.76
N GLU A 67 -30.46 13.96 -6.89
CA GLU A 67 -31.47 14.62 -7.73
C GLU A 67 -32.84 13.91 -7.66
N SER A 68 -33.26 13.41 -6.49
CA SER A 68 -34.60 12.83 -6.28
C SER A 68 -35.40 13.48 -5.14
N PHE A 69 -36.15 14.54 -5.50
CA PHE A 69 -37.37 15.11 -4.89
C PHE A 69 -37.35 15.84 -3.53
N ALA A 70 -38.46 16.55 -3.27
CA ALA A 70 -38.54 18.01 -3.10
C ALA A 70 -38.52 18.57 -1.67
N GLU A 71 -38.35 17.76 -0.63
CA GLU A 71 -38.52 18.19 0.78
C GLU A 71 -37.46 17.64 1.75
N ALA A 72 -36.40 17.00 1.27
CA ALA A 72 -35.41 16.39 2.15
C ALA A 72 -34.31 17.39 2.57
N LEU A 73 -34.07 17.46 3.88
CA LEU A 73 -33.04 18.33 4.48
C LEU A 73 -31.67 17.64 4.66
N SER A 74 -31.59 16.30 4.60
CA SER A 74 -30.37 15.52 4.38
C SER A 74 -30.71 14.05 4.10
N TYR A 75 -29.90 13.34 3.30
CA TYR A 75 -30.20 11.97 2.86
C TYR A 75 -29.26 10.89 3.42
N PHE A 76 -28.04 11.22 3.85
CA PHE A 76 -27.08 10.24 4.36
C PHE A 76 -26.35 10.77 5.60
N PRO A 77 -26.02 9.89 6.58
CA PRO A 77 -25.09 10.24 7.65
C PRO A 77 -23.71 10.58 7.08
N GLU A 78 -22.92 11.39 7.80
CA GLU A 78 -21.50 11.57 7.46
C GLU A 78 -20.86 10.18 7.38
N PRO A 79 -20.25 9.81 6.24
CA PRO A 79 -19.60 8.53 6.13
C PRO A 79 -18.49 8.47 7.20
N PRO A 80 -18.30 7.31 7.87
CA PRO A 80 -17.06 7.10 8.63
C PRO A 80 -15.89 7.29 7.67
N ASP A 81 -14.77 7.85 8.14
CA ASP A 81 -13.54 8.02 7.36
C ASP A 81 -13.24 6.74 6.58
N PHE A 82 -13.61 6.72 5.31
CA PHE A 82 -13.28 5.65 4.38
C PHE A 82 -11.93 6.06 3.81
N SER A 83 -10.89 5.29 4.13
CA SER A 83 -9.53 5.54 3.68
C SER A 83 -9.40 5.19 2.18
N THR A 84 -10.03 5.96 1.29
CA THR A 84 -9.90 5.84 -0.18
C THR A 84 -8.65 6.55 -0.69
N GLY A 85 -7.55 6.38 0.04
CA GLY A 85 -6.35 7.18 -0.13
C GLY A 85 -5.09 6.37 0.12
N PRO A 86 -3.91 7.00 0.01
CA PRO A 86 -2.61 6.34 0.23
C PRO A 86 -2.43 5.82 1.67
N GLU A 87 -3.39 6.06 2.57
CA GLU A 87 -3.40 5.64 3.97
C GLU A 87 -3.34 4.12 4.13
N GLU A 88 -4.05 3.35 3.30
CA GLU A 88 -3.96 1.89 3.36
C GLU A 88 -2.55 1.42 3.04
N TYR A 89 -1.94 2.00 2.00
CA TYR A 89 -0.56 1.70 1.61
C TYR A 89 0.45 2.13 2.69
N LEU A 90 0.24 3.28 3.33
CA LEU A 90 1.07 3.73 4.47
C LEU A 90 0.92 2.80 5.67
N ASN A 91 -0.31 2.35 5.98
CA ASN A 91 -0.56 1.36 7.02
C ASN A 91 0.10 0.01 6.71
N HIS A 92 0.13 -0.37 5.43
CA HIS A 92 0.82 -1.56 4.98
C HIS A 92 2.34 -1.45 5.18
N ILE A 93 2.95 -0.33 4.79
CA ILE A 93 4.38 -0.05 5.06
C ILE A 93 4.66 -0.08 6.56
N PHE A 94 3.79 0.54 7.37
CA PHE A 94 3.93 0.57 8.82
C PHE A 94 3.95 -0.84 9.39
N LYS A 95 2.96 -1.67 9.04
CA LYS A 95 2.89 -3.07 9.49
C LYS A 95 4.10 -3.86 9.00
N ALA A 96 4.44 -3.77 7.71
CA ALA A 96 5.59 -4.46 7.15
C ALA A 96 6.87 -4.13 7.93
N LYS A 97 7.12 -2.85 8.20
CA LYS A 97 8.33 -2.43 8.91
C LYS A 97 8.38 -2.86 10.38
N HIS A 98 7.25 -3.10 11.02
CA HIS A 98 7.19 -3.66 12.37
C HIS A 98 7.45 -5.17 12.41
N GLU A 99 7.27 -5.83 11.27
CA GLU A 99 7.25 -7.29 11.20
C GLU A 99 8.50 -7.91 10.63
N VAL A 100 9.35 -7.11 9.97
CA VAL A 100 10.63 -7.55 9.43
C VAL A 100 11.76 -6.57 9.79
N ASP A 101 12.96 -7.11 9.97
CA ASP A 101 14.16 -6.34 10.25
C ASP A 101 14.79 -5.79 8.97
N ILE A 102 14.63 -6.50 7.85
CA ILE A 102 15.13 -6.07 6.54
C ILE A 102 14.53 -4.73 6.07
N PRO A 103 15.24 -3.97 5.21
CA PRO A 103 14.69 -2.76 4.62
C PRO A 103 13.45 -3.03 3.76
N VAL A 104 12.46 -2.14 3.87
CA VAL A 104 11.23 -2.14 3.08
C VAL A 104 11.25 -0.91 2.17
N ILE A 105 11.12 -1.13 0.86
CA ILE A 105 11.19 -0.09 -0.18
C ILE A 105 9.80 0.03 -0.81
N ALA A 106 9.19 1.21 -0.69
CA ALA A 106 7.92 1.51 -1.33
C ALA A 106 8.10 1.67 -2.86
N SER A 107 7.15 1.15 -3.63
CA SER A 107 7.09 1.35 -5.07
C SER A 107 5.92 2.29 -5.38
N LEU A 108 6.21 3.45 -5.95
CA LEU A 108 5.22 4.46 -6.30
C LEU A 108 5.26 4.68 -7.82
N ASN A 109 4.08 4.75 -8.42
CA ASN A 109 3.85 5.07 -9.83
C ASN A 109 2.79 6.18 -9.89
N GLY A 110 3.07 7.25 -10.63
CA GLY A 110 2.15 8.36 -10.83
C GLY A 110 2.43 9.00 -12.17
#